data_AF-A0A8J3G6U7-F1
#
_entry.id   AF-A0A8J3G6U7-F1
#
_cell.length_a   1.000
_cell.length_b   1.000
_cell.length_c   1.000
_cell.angle_alpha   90.00
_cell.angle_beta   90.00
_cell.angle_gamma   90.00
#
_symmetry.space_group_name_H-M   'P 1'
#
loop_
_entity.id
_entity.type
_entity.pdbx_description
1 polymer ?
#
loop_
_entity_poly.entity_id
_entity_poly.type
_entity_poly.pdbx_seq_one_letter_code
_entity_poly.pdbx_strand_id
1 'polypeptide(L)'
;MKILEFIYDLTGSIFITWLISLVLICLVFYLIKRLTTGIYDFFAYELSIKDAESLNVTKIQFIREIVDWCVENLGLASNSNHPPSVELMYYKHSKLSGVYYTNGKRIIVYWGSHQNLLDIIDTTIHEYQHYLDLKNMKDVKAYDKESEDVGYFENYYEVRARKVAAKHRVACFKYLKKQQIIL
;
A
#
# COMPACT_ATOMS: atom_id res chain seq x y z
N MET A 1 0.13 -67.50 9.77
CA MET A 1 -0.28 -66.31 10.54
C MET A 1 0.58 -65.08 10.21
N LYS A 2 1.91 -65.14 10.35
CA LYS A 2 2.83 -64.00 10.09
C LYS A 2 2.78 -63.33 8.70
N ILE A 3 2.45 -64.09 7.64
CA ILE A 3 2.41 -63.55 6.27
C ILE A 3 1.18 -62.66 6.05
N LEU A 4 0.02 -62.98 6.66
CA LEU A 4 -1.17 -62.15 6.54
C LEU A 4 -0.98 -60.81 7.26
N GLU A 5 -0.42 -60.82 8.47
CA GLU A 5 -0.11 -59.60 9.23
C GLU A 5 0.83 -58.68 8.45
N PHE A 6 1.86 -59.24 7.79
CA PHE A 6 2.78 -58.48 6.94
C PHE A 6 2.10 -57.84 5.72
N ILE A 7 1.14 -58.52 5.09
CA ILE A 7 0.40 -57.98 3.94
C ILE A 7 -0.55 -56.86 4.38
N TYR A 8 -1.20 -56.99 5.54
CA TYR A 8 -2.06 -55.94 6.10
C TYR A 8 -1.25 -54.68 6.48
N ASP A 9 -0.08 -54.83 7.09
CA ASP A 9 0.80 -53.70 7.41
C ASP A 9 1.35 -53.02 6.15
N LEU A 10 1.72 -53.80 5.13
CA LEU A 10 2.23 -53.26 3.87
C LEU A 10 1.15 -52.48 3.10
N THR A 11 -0.08 -53.03 3.03
CA THR A 11 -1.21 -52.37 2.37
C THR A 11 -1.68 -51.14 3.13
N GLY A 12 -1.68 -51.17 4.46
CA GLY A 12 -1.95 -50.02 5.32
C GLY A 12 -0.93 -48.90 5.15
N SER A 13 0.36 -49.23 5.10
CA SER A 13 1.44 -48.27 4.86
C SER A 13 1.33 -47.60 3.48
N ILE A 14 1.08 -48.38 2.43
CA ILE A 14 0.82 -47.86 1.09
C ILE A 14 -0.40 -46.92 1.12
N PHE A 15 -1.50 -47.32 1.75
CA PHE A 15 -2.69 -46.46 1.85
C PHE A 15 -2.41 -45.13 2.58
N ILE A 16 -1.66 -45.15 3.68
CA ILE A 16 -1.29 -43.94 4.43
C ILE A 16 -0.41 -43.02 3.58
N THR A 17 0.56 -43.56 2.83
CA THR A 17 1.42 -42.74 1.94
C THR A 17 0.63 -42.10 0.79
N TRP A 18 -0.35 -42.80 0.23
CA TRP A 18 -1.29 -42.23 -0.75
C TRP A 18 -2.14 -41.11 -0.16
N LEU A 19 -2.66 -41.30 1.06
CA LEU A 19 -3.47 -40.30 1.74
C LEU A 19 -2.68 -39.03 2.05
N ILE A 20 -1.44 -39.16 2.55
CA ILE A 20 -0.55 -38.01 2.80
C ILE A 20 -0.23 -37.28 1.51
N SER A 21 0.07 -38.01 0.43
CA SER A 21 0.35 -37.42 -0.89
C SER A 21 -0.85 -36.63 -1.41
N LEU A 22 -2.07 -37.16 -1.26
CA LEU A 22 -3.31 -36.48 -1.64
C LEU A 22 -3.49 -35.16 -0.88
N VAL A 23 -3.27 -35.17 0.45
CA VAL A 23 -3.39 -33.96 1.29
C VAL A 23 -2.36 -32.91 0.90
N LEU A 24 -1.11 -33.29 0.63
CA LEU A 24 -0.06 -32.37 0.18
C LEU A 24 -0.40 -31.75 -1.18
N ILE A 25 -0.91 -32.54 -2.11
CA ILE A 25 -1.38 -32.07 -3.42
C ILE A 25 -2.51 -31.04 -3.24
N CYS A 26 -3.51 -31.32 -2.39
CA CYS A 26 -4.59 -30.39 -2.10
C CYS A 26 -4.09 -29.08 -1.47
N LEU A 27 -3.12 -29.13 -0.55
CA LEU A 27 -2.50 -27.95 0.06
C LEU A 27 -1.77 -27.10 -0.98
N VAL A 28 -1.01 -27.73 -1.88
CA VAL A 28 -0.32 -27.02 -2.98
C VAL A 28 -1.34 -26.35 -3.91
N PHE A 29 -2.41 -27.05 -4.31
CA PHE A 29 -3.47 -26.45 -5.11
C PHE A 29 -4.18 -25.28 -4.41
N TYR A 30 -4.42 -25.39 -3.10
CA TYR A 30 -4.98 -24.30 -2.31
C TYR A 30 -4.05 -23.07 -2.27
N LEU A 31 -2.74 -23.29 -2.06
CA LEU A 31 -1.75 -22.21 -2.06
C LEU A 31 -1.61 -21.56 -3.44
N ILE A 32 -1.57 -22.35 -4.52
CA ILE A 32 -1.55 -21.85 -5.89
C ILE A 32 -2.81 -21.03 -6.16
N LYS A 33 -4.00 -21.55 -5.81
CA LYS A 33 -5.26 -20.81 -5.99
C LYS A 33 -5.25 -19.49 -5.23
N ARG A 34 -4.75 -19.46 -4.00
CA ARG A 34 -4.66 -18.24 -3.18
C ARG A 34 -3.69 -17.22 -3.78
N LEU A 35 -2.55 -17.68 -4.29
CA LEU A 35 -1.57 -16.84 -4.98
C LEU A 35 -2.13 -16.29 -6.29
N THR A 36 -2.75 -17.14 -7.11
CA THR A 36 -3.32 -16.72 -8.39
C THR A 36 -4.50 -15.78 -8.20
N THR A 37 -5.41 -16.01 -7.24
CA THR A 37 -6.49 -15.04 -6.95
C THR A 37 -5.93 -13.68 -6.54
N GLY A 38 -4.89 -13.63 -5.70
CA GLY A 38 -4.28 -12.36 -5.31
C GLY A 38 -3.62 -11.62 -6.48
N ILE A 39 -2.99 -12.36 -7.39
CA ILE A 39 -2.38 -11.82 -8.61
C ILE A 39 -3.45 -11.35 -9.61
N TYR A 40 -4.52 -12.12 -9.82
CA TYR A 40 -5.65 -11.73 -10.68
C TYR A 40 -6.39 -10.53 -10.11
N ASP A 41 -6.65 -10.49 -8.81
CA ASP A 41 -7.29 -9.33 -8.16
C ASP A 41 -6.40 -8.10 -8.28
N PHE A 42 -5.08 -8.25 -8.14
CA PHE A 42 -4.12 -7.16 -8.35
C PHE A 42 -4.13 -6.64 -9.79
N PHE A 43 -4.03 -7.54 -10.79
CA PHE A 43 -4.03 -7.14 -12.20
C PHE A 43 -5.39 -6.63 -12.69
N ALA A 44 -6.49 -7.25 -12.28
CA ALA A 44 -7.84 -6.80 -12.64
C ALA A 44 -8.15 -5.43 -12.02
N TYR A 45 -7.66 -5.20 -10.80
CA TYR A 45 -7.73 -3.90 -10.13
C TYR A 45 -6.91 -2.84 -10.88
N GLU A 46 -5.67 -3.16 -11.25
CA GLU A 46 -4.81 -2.26 -12.01
C GLU A 46 -5.35 -1.98 -13.43
N LEU A 47 -6.05 -2.95 -14.03
CA LEU A 47 -6.77 -2.76 -15.30
C LEU A 47 -7.99 -1.84 -15.12
N SER A 48 -8.77 -2.03 -14.04
CA SER A 48 -9.96 -1.22 -13.77
C SER A 48 -9.64 0.26 -13.52
N ILE A 49 -8.43 0.56 -13.06
CA ILE A 49 -7.97 1.92 -12.74
C ILE A 49 -7.49 2.69 -13.97
N LYS A 50 -7.14 1.98 -15.04
CA LYS A 50 -6.80 2.60 -16.33
C LYS A 50 -8.03 3.12 -17.07
N ASP A 51 -9.22 2.62 -16.74
CA ASP A 51 -10.48 3.09 -17.32
C ASP A 51 -10.93 4.37 -16.61
N ALA A 52 -10.45 5.51 -17.12
CA ALA A 52 -10.90 6.90 -16.89
C ALA A 52 -11.88 7.12 -15.73
N GLU A 53 -11.41 6.90 -14.50
CA GLU A 53 -12.23 7.12 -13.32
C GLU A 53 -12.41 8.63 -13.12
N SER A 54 -13.68 9.03 -13.02
CA SER A 54 -14.04 10.42 -12.77
C SER A 54 -14.28 10.63 -11.28
N LEU A 55 -13.91 11.82 -10.80
CA LEU A 55 -14.20 12.23 -9.43
C LEU A 55 -15.60 12.83 -9.35
N ASN A 56 -16.37 12.44 -8.34
CA ASN A 56 -17.64 13.06 -8.00
C ASN A 56 -17.47 14.32 -7.14
N VAL A 57 -16.25 14.60 -6.71
CA VAL A 57 -15.88 15.73 -5.85
C VAL A 57 -14.77 16.57 -6.50
N THR A 58 -14.49 17.74 -5.93
CA THR A 58 -13.34 18.53 -6.36
C THR A 58 -12.02 17.80 -6.08
N LYS A 59 -10.99 18.06 -6.89
CA LYS A 59 -9.66 17.45 -6.73
C LYS A 59 -9.02 17.70 -5.36
N ILE A 60 -9.24 18.89 -4.79
CA ILE A 60 -8.75 19.20 -3.45
C ILE A 60 -9.53 18.43 -2.38
N GLN A 61 -10.85 18.26 -2.55
CA GLN A 61 -11.64 17.44 -1.64
C GLN A 61 -11.17 15.99 -1.71
N PHE A 62 -10.93 15.45 -2.91
CA PHE A 62 -10.38 14.10 -3.08
C PHE A 62 -9.09 13.87 -2.26
N ILE A 63 -8.15 14.81 -2.29
CA ILE A 63 -6.89 14.70 -1.51
C ILE A 63 -7.17 14.78 0.00
N ARG A 64 -8.11 15.62 0.43
CA ARG A 64 -8.52 15.71 1.84
C ARG A 64 -9.12 14.40 2.34
N GLU A 65 -9.97 13.76 1.54
CA GLU A 65 -10.55 12.46 1.88
C GLU A 65 -9.49 11.36 2.01
N ILE A 66 -8.41 11.42 1.22
CA ILE A 66 -7.26 10.52 1.38
C ILE A 66 -6.55 10.80 2.71
N VAL A 67 -6.36 12.06 3.08
CA VAL A 67 -5.75 12.44 4.37
C VAL A 67 -6.61 12.01 5.55
N ASP A 68 -7.92 12.21 5.48
CA ASP A 68 -8.86 11.79 6.52
C ASP A 68 -8.84 10.26 6.68
N TRP A 69 -8.81 9.52 5.57
CA TRP A 69 -8.60 8.07 5.61
C TRP A 69 -7.27 7.70 6.29
N CYS A 70 -6.18 8.43 6.01
CA CYS A 70 -4.90 8.22 6.68
C CYS A 70 -4.97 8.49 8.18
N VAL A 71 -5.70 9.53 8.62
CA VAL A 71 -5.91 9.81 10.05
C VAL A 71 -6.58 8.62 10.74
N GLU A 72 -7.63 8.07 10.13
CA GLU A 72 -8.37 6.94 10.69
C GLU A 72 -7.57 5.63 10.74
N ASN A 73 -6.71 5.40 9.74
CA ASN A 73 -6.04 4.11 9.55
C ASN A 73 -4.57 4.08 10.00
N LEU A 74 -3.89 5.23 10.01
CA LEU A 74 -2.47 5.38 10.36
C LEU A 74 -2.26 6.23 11.63
N GLY A 75 -3.30 6.93 12.08
CA GLY A 75 -3.26 7.81 13.24
C GLY A 75 -2.62 9.17 12.95
N LEU A 76 -2.46 9.97 14.00
CA LEU A 76 -1.81 11.29 13.95
C LEU A 76 -0.34 11.21 14.38
N ALA A 77 0.45 12.19 13.97
CA ALA A 77 1.82 12.33 14.46
C ALA A 77 1.80 12.55 15.98
N SER A 78 2.70 11.89 16.72
CA SER A 78 2.68 11.89 18.20
C SER A 78 2.84 13.27 18.85
N ASN A 79 3.24 14.28 18.09
CA ASN A 79 3.36 15.69 18.51
C ASN A 79 2.31 16.60 17.86
N SER A 80 1.19 16.04 17.40
CA SER A 80 0.13 16.78 16.73
C SER A 80 -1.24 16.25 17.11
N ASN A 81 -2.15 17.17 17.44
CA ASN A 81 -3.57 16.86 17.62
C ASN A 81 -4.39 17.15 16.35
N HIS A 82 -3.73 17.59 15.28
CA HIS A 82 -4.36 17.98 14.02
C HIS A 82 -3.67 17.30 12.83
N PRO A 83 -4.44 16.91 11.81
CA PRO A 83 -3.90 16.44 10.55
C PRO A 83 -3.10 17.53 9.83
N PRO A 84 -2.21 17.17 8.88
CA PRO A 84 -1.53 18.15 8.07
C PRO A 84 -2.51 18.93 7.19
N SER A 85 -2.21 20.20 6.93
CA SER A 85 -2.93 20.97 5.92
C SER A 85 -2.59 20.48 4.52
N VAL A 86 -3.52 20.63 3.57
CA VAL A 86 -3.37 20.16 2.19
C VAL A 86 -3.47 21.31 1.21
N GLU A 87 -2.54 21.36 0.26
CA GLU A 87 -2.50 22.30 -0.84
C GLU A 87 -2.38 21.56 -2.19
N LEU A 88 -3.08 22.05 -3.20
CA LEU A 88 -3.14 21.45 -4.53
C LEU A 88 -2.54 22.36 -5.58
N MET A 89 -1.51 21.87 -6.28
CA MET A 89 -0.92 22.53 -7.43
C MET A 89 -1.37 21.83 -8.71
N TYR A 90 -1.96 22.57 -9.66
CA TYR A 90 -2.50 21.97 -10.88
C TYR A 90 -1.43 21.68 -11.95
N TYR A 91 -0.32 22.41 -11.92
CA TYR A 91 0.76 22.26 -12.89
C TYR A 91 1.60 21.01 -12.60
N LYS A 92 2.24 20.50 -13.66
CA LYS A 92 3.24 19.44 -13.54
C LYS A 92 4.54 20.01 -13.00
N HIS A 93 5.06 19.44 -11.91
CA HIS A 93 6.38 19.77 -11.42
C HIS A 93 7.44 18.90 -12.09
N SER A 94 8.64 19.44 -12.31
CA SER A 94 9.68 18.77 -13.10
C SER A 94 10.31 17.57 -12.39
N LYS A 95 10.26 17.54 -11.06
CA LYS A 95 10.94 16.51 -10.23
C LYS A 95 10.07 15.86 -9.18
N LEU A 96 8.92 16.44 -8.84
CA LEU A 96 8.15 16.07 -7.65
C LEU A 96 6.70 15.78 -8.03
N SER A 97 6.11 14.82 -7.32
CA SER A 97 4.67 14.54 -7.37
C SER A 97 3.96 15.07 -6.13
N GLY A 98 4.66 15.14 -5.00
CA GLY A 98 4.23 15.77 -3.77
C GLY A 98 5.42 16.27 -2.95
N VAL A 99 5.12 16.94 -1.84
CA VAL A 99 6.10 17.27 -0.79
C VAL A 99 5.39 17.56 0.53
N TYR A 100 5.93 17.03 1.62
CA TYR A 100 5.59 17.42 2.98
C TYR A 100 6.58 18.44 3.55
N TYR A 101 6.04 19.54 4.09
CA TYR A 101 6.80 20.53 4.85
C TYR A 101 6.52 20.38 6.34
N THR A 102 7.54 19.99 7.12
CA THR A 102 7.47 19.93 8.59
C THR A 102 7.13 21.29 9.19
N ASN A 103 7.64 22.38 8.62
CA ASN A 103 7.25 23.73 9.02
C ASN A 103 5.83 24.03 8.51
N GLY A 104 4.89 24.28 9.43
CA GLY A 104 3.48 24.48 9.11
C GLY A 104 2.69 23.19 8.83
N LYS A 105 3.32 22.01 8.93
CA LYS A 105 2.69 20.69 8.76
C LYS A 105 1.78 20.65 7.53
N ARG A 106 2.37 20.83 6.34
CA ARG A 106 1.63 21.00 5.09
C ARG A 106 2.06 19.98 4.04
N ILE A 107 1.09 19.31 3.43
CA ILE A 107 1.27 18.46 2.25
C ILE A 107 0.89 19.26 1.01
N ILE A 108 1.78 19.28 0.02
CA ILE A 108 1.50 19.80 -1.32
C ILE A 108 1.47 18.64 -2.30
N VAL A 109 0.44 18.57 -3.14
CA VAL A 109 0.31 17.58 -4.22
C VAL A 109 0.28 18.29 -5.58
N TYR A 110 1.14 17.85 -6.51
CA TYR A 110 1.20 18.37 -7.88
C TYR A 110 0.35 17.52 -8.81
N TRP A 111 -0.93 17.88 -9.01
CA TRP A 111 -1.89 17.12 -9.80
C TRP A 111 -1.35 16.72 -11.18
N GLY A 112 -0.74 17.68 -11.90
CA GLY A 112 -0.22 17.46 -13.26
C GLY A 112 0.97 16.50 -13.35
N SER A 113 1.55 16.08 -12.23
CA SER A 113 2.64 15.10 -12.18
C SER A 113 2.15 13.64 -12.19
N HIS A 114 0.85 13.39 -12.05
CA HIS A 114 0.27 12.05 -11.90
C HIS A 114 -0.43 11.57 -13.19
N GLN A 115 -0.40 10.25 -13.46
CA GLN A 115 -1.08 9.68 -14.64
C GLN A 115 -2.51 9.24 -14.32
N ASN A 116 -2.78 8.83 -13.07
CA ASN A 116 -4.07 8.29 -12.65
C ASN A 116 -4.35 8.61 -11.17
N LEU A 117 -5.54 8.24 -10.68
CA LEU A 117 -5.95 8.50 -9.29
C LEU A 117 -5.17 7.68 -8.26
N LEU A 118 -4.69 6.47 -8.60
CA LEU A 118 -3.84 5.70 -7.69
C LEU A 118 -2.51 6.39 -7.43
N ASP A 119 -1.88 6.96 -8.45
CA ASP A 119 -0.62 7.68 -8.28
C ASP A 119 -0.78 8.83 -7.28
N ILE A 120 -1.95 9.50 -7.30
CA ILE A 120 -2.29 10.59 -6.38
C ILE A 120 -2.52 10.04 -4.96
N ILE A 121 -3.22 8.91 -4.84
CA ILE A 121 -3.41 8.23 -3.55
C ILE A 121 -2.06 7.82 -2.96
N ASP A 122 -1.20 7.16 -3.75
CA ASP A 122 0.13 6.75 -3.34
C ASP A 122 0.96 7.94 -2.87
N THR A 123 1.01 9.01 -3.66
CA THR A 123 1.76 10.22 -3.32
C THR A 123 1.22 10.87 -2.04
N THR A 124 -0.10 10.97 -1.90
CA THR A 124 -0.70 11.58 -0.70
C THR A 124 -0.42 10.75 0.55
N ILE A 125 -0.49 9.42 0.48
CA ILE A 125 -0.14 8.53 1.61
C ILE A 125 1.36 8.61 1.92
N HIS A 126 2.20 8.71 0.89
CA HIS A 126 3.65 8.86 1.04
C HIS A 126 3.99 10.14 1.82
N GLU A 127 3.46 11.30 1.40
CA GLU A 127 3.65 12.56 2.12
C GLU A 127 3.03 12.54 3.52
N TYR A 128 1.92 11.83 3.71
CA TYR A 128 1.35 11.62 5.04
C TYR A 128 2.28 10.80 5.95
N GLN A 129 2.98 9.80 5.41
CA GLN A 129 3.97 9.05 6.17
C GLN A 129 5.16 9.95 6.58
N HIS A 130 5.58 10.90 5.74
CA HIS A 130 6.54 11.93 6.14
C HIS A 130 6.00 12.84 7.25
N TYR A 131 4.70 13.16 7.25
CA TYR A 131 4.07 13.87 8.37
C TYR A 131 4.18 13.10 9.69
N LEU A 132 4.03 11.77 9.66
CA LEU A 132 4.18 10.92 10.85
C LEU A 132 5.64 10.82 11.32
N ASP A 133 6.59 10.79 10.39
CA ASP A 133 8.00 10.50 10.68
C ASP A 133 8.84 11.74 10.94
N LEU A 134 8.63 12.82 10.20
CA LEU A 134 9.43 14.05 10.22
C LEU A 134 8.76 15.11 11.13
N LYS A 135 8.73 14.81 12.42
CA LYS A 135 7.92 15.54 13.42
C LYS A 135 8.50 16.91 13.77
N ASN A 136 9.81 17.04 13.67
CA ASN A 136 10.56 18.24 14.04
C ASN A 136 11.84 18.39 13.19
N MET A 137 12.56 19.50 13.38
CA MET A 137 13.77 19.79 12.62
C MET A 137 14.93 18.82 12.87
N LYS A 138 14.96 18.10 14.00
CA LYS A 138 15.97 17.06 14.24
C LYS A 138 15.72 15.87 13.31
N ASP A 139 14.46 15.48 13.13
CA ASP A 139 14.09 14.39 12.22
C ASP A 139 14.37 14.77 10.76
N VAL A 140 14.10 16.01 10.37
CA VAL A 140 14.45 16.53 9.04
C VAL A 140 15.96 16.49 8.81
N LYS A 141 16.78 16.93 9.79
CA LYS A 141 18.24 16.84 9.69
C LYS A 141 18.74 15.39 9.59
N ALA A 142 18.09 14.46 10.29
CA ALA A 142 18.42 13.04 10.20
C ALA A 142 18.11 12.49 8.80
N TYR A 143 16.94 12.86 8.26
CA TYR A 143 16.55 12.55 6.89
C TYR A 143 17.54 13.11 5.85
N ASP A 144 17.92 14.38 5.98
CA ASP A 144 18.84 15.04 5.04
C ASP A 144 20.21 14.36 5.08
N LYS A 145 20.74 14.13 6.30
CA LYS A 145 22.00 13.42 6.49
C LYS A 145 21.98 12.02 5.88
N GLU A 146 20.92 11.26 6.09
CA GLU A 146 20.80 9.93 5.52
C GLU A 146 20.71 9.98 3.98
N SER A 147 19.99 10.97 3.43
CA SER A 147 19.94 11.19 1.98
C SER A 147 21.30 11.54 1.39
N GLU A 148 22.15 12.28 2.12
CA GLU A 148 23.54 12.54 1.73
C GLU A 148 24.40 11.27 1.79
N ASP A 149 24.22 10.46 2.83
CA ASP A 149 25.04 9.28 3.11
C ASP A 149 24.73 8.10 2.16
N VAL A 150 23.45 7.84 1.84
CA VAL A 150 23.03 6.69 1.02
C VAL A 150 22.26 7.04 -0.26
N GLY A 151 21.81 8.28 -0.42
CA GLY A 151 20.97 8.70 -1.53
C GLY A 151 19.46 8.63 -1.22
N TYR A 152 18.67 9.35 -2.02
CA TYR A 152 17.22 9.47 -1.86
C TYR A 152 16.48 8.12 -1.97
N PHE A 153 16.89 7.24 -2.91
CA PHE A 153 16.20 5.98 -3.15
C PHE A 153 16.42 4.95 -2.03
N GLU A 154 17.57 4.99 -1.37
CA GLU A 154 17.94 4.10 -0.27
C GLU A 154 17.59 4.65 1.11
N ASN A 155 17.28 5.95 1.22
CA ASN A 155 16.91 6.60 2.48
C ASN A 155 15.79 5.84 3.20
N TYR A 156 16.00 5.53 4.49
CA TYR A 156 15.07 4.74 5.31
C TYR A 156 13.65 5.33 5.33
N TYR A 157 13.52 6.65 5.48
CA TYR A 157 12.23 7.33 5.51
C TYR A 157 11.50 7.21 4.18
N GLU A 158 12.22 7.40 3.06
CA GLU A 158 11.67 7.25 1.70
C GLU A 158 11.22 5.82 1.40
N VAL A 159 12.05 4.84 1.79
CA VAL A 159 11.72 3.42 1.64
C VAL A 159 10.48 3.06 2.46
N ARG A 160 10.38 3.59 3.68
CA ARG A 160 9.22 3.38 4.54
C ARG A 160 7.96 4.03 3.97
N ALA A 161 8.03 5.29 3.54
CA ALA A 161 6.92 6.01 2.93
C ALA A 161 6.38 5.28 1.70
N ARG A 162 7.26 4.82 0.80
CA ARG A 162 6.89 3.98 -0.35
C ARG A 162 6.22 2.66 0.05
N LYS A 163 6.74 1.97 1.07
CA LYS A 163 6.13 0.71 1.56
C LYS A 163 4.74 0.93 2.15
N VAL A 164 4.54 2.00 2.92
CA VAL A 164 3.25 2.35 3.53
C VAL A 164 2.23 2.70 2.45
N ALA A 165 2.59 3.60 1.51
CA ALA A 165 1.75 3.93 0.36
C ALA A 165 1.33 2.67 -0.40
N ALA A 166 2.31 1.84 -0.79
CA ALA A 166 2.07 0.62 -1.54
C ALA A 166 1.11 -0.36 -0.83
N LYS A 167 1.24 -0.49 0.50
CA LYS A 167 0.40 -1.36 1.33
C LYS A 167 -1.04 -0.87 1.43
N HIS A 168 -1.24 0.45 1.47
CA HIS A 168 -2.52 1.05 1.82
C HIS A 168 -3.32 1.60 0.61
N ARG A 169 -2.68 1.81 -0.56
CA ARG A 169 -3.32 2.40 -1.75
C ARG A 169 -4.62 1.72 -2.17
N VAL A 170 -4.63 0.39 -2.17
CA VAL A 170 -5.80 -0.40 -2.60
C VAL A 170 -6.95 -0.27 -1.62
N ALA A 171 -6.64 -0.26 -0.32
CA ALA A 171 -7.63 -0.11 0.72
C ALA A 171 -8.25 1.29 0.71
N CYS A 172 -7.41 2.33 0.59
CA CYS A 172 -7.85 3.72 0.49
C CYS A 172 -8.73 3.94 -0.73
N PHE A 173 -8.30 3.49 -1.90
CA PHE A 173 -9.10 3.59 -3.12
C PHE A 173 -10.47 2.89 -3.02
N LYS A 174 -10.51 1.66 -2.49
CA LYS A 174 -11.78 0.93 -2.28
C LYS A 174 -12.70 1.69 -1.33
N TYR A 175 -12.14 2.32 -0.30
CA TYR A 175 -12.89 3.22 0.58
C TYR A 175 -13.46 4.41 -0.22
N LEU A 176 -12.66 5.09 -1.03
CA LEU A 176 -13.10 6.25 -1.81
C LEU A 176 -14.18 5.88 -2.84
N LYS A 177 -14.11 4.71 -3.48
CA LYS A 177 -15.21 4.19 -4.32
C LYS A 177 -16.47 3.93 -3.51
N LYS A 178 -16.35 3.30 -2.34
CA LYS A 178 -17.50 3.03 -1.46
C LYS A 178 -18.18 4.32 -1.00
N GLN A 179 -17.43 5.38 -0.77
CA GLN A 179 -17.95 6.71 -0.43
C GLN A 179 -18.45 7.51 -1.64
N GLN A 180 -18.45 6.93 -2.84
CA GLN A 180 -18.85 7.60 -4.09
C GLN A 180 -18.03 8.86 -4.39
N ILE A 181 -16.78 8.90 -3.94
CA ILE A 181 -15.82 9.96 -4.26
C ILE A 181 -15.19 9.71 -5.64
N ILE A 182 -14.83 8.45 -5.88
CA ILE A 182 -14.39 7.92 -7.19
C ILE A 182 -15.58 7.14 -7.78
N LEU A 183 -15.87 7.38 -9.06
CA LEU A 183 -16.95 6.72 -9.80
C LEU A 183 -16.55 5.34 -10.38
#